data_AF-A0A8S3JWM1-F1
#
_entry.id   AF-A0A8S3JWM1-F1
#
_cell.length_a   1.000
_cell.length_b   1.000
_cell.length_c   1.000
_cell.angle_alpha   90.00
_cell.angle_beta   90.00
_cell.angle_gamma   90.00
#
_symmetry.space_group_name_H-M   'P 1'
#
loop_
_entity.id
_entity.type
_entity.pdbx_description
1 polymer ?
#
loop_
_entity_poly.entity_id
_entity_poly.type
_entity_poly.pdbx_seq_one_letter_code
_entity_poly.pdbx_strand_id
1 'polypeptide(L)'
;VLGIHIFGGEFSTLEAFNTTSYTKFDIKCRCCACAELSSFKNLTDIKYLKCETERANFDSLPAALLTVFQILTQEDWNEVLYNGMEKTSPWSALYFIGLIIICYYILVNLLIAIFVEGFSNEGEDEPPS
;
A
#
# COMPACT_ATOMS: atom_id res chain seq x y z
N VAL A 1 7.92 -8.83 2.43
CA VAL A 1 8.00 -9.91 1.42
C VAL A 1 6.63 -10.48 1.10
N LEU A 2 5.84 -10.96 2.07
CA LEU A 2 4.49 -11.50 1.81
C LEU A 2 3.60 -10.54 1.00
N GLY A 3 3.60 -9.24 1.31
CA GLY A 3 2.87 -8.23 0.54
C GLY A 3 3.28 -8.15 -0.94
N ILE A 4 4.56 -8.34 -1.27
CA ILE A 4 5.03 -8.33 -2.67
C ILE A 4 4.45 -9.53 -3.43
N HIS A 5 4.34 -10.70 -2.79
CA HIS A 5 3.73 -11.87 -3.42
C HIS A 5 2.22 -11.76 -3.60
N ILE A 6 1.53 -11.04 -2.71
CA ILE A 6 0.07 -10.86 -2.77
C ILE A 6 -0.31 -9.73 -3.72
N PHE A 7 0.46 -8.64 -3.76
CA PHE A 7 0.09 -7.38 -4.37
C PHE A 7 1.03 -6.89 -5.47
N GLY A 8 2.12 -7.60 -5.76
CA GLY A 8 3.10 -7.18 -6.76
C GLY A 8 2.46 -7.00 -8.14
N GLY A 9 2.54 -5.80 -8.70
CA GLY A 9 1.98 -5.45 -10.01
C GLY A 9 0.48 -5.16 -10.03
N GLU A 10 -0.20 -5.22 -8.88
CA GLU A 10 -1.66 -5.01 -8.78
C GLU A 10 -2.02 -3.52 -8.56
N PHE A 11 -1.09 -2.72 -8.04
CA PHE A 11 -1.27 -1.29 -7.73
C PHE A 11 -1.01 -0.36 -8.94
N SER A 12 -1.06 -0.91 -10.15
CA SER A 12 -0.90 -0.15 -11.40
C SER A 12 -2.23 -0.04 -12.15
N THR A 13 -2.54 1.15 -12.66
CA THR A 13 -3.71 1.43 -13.50
C THR A 13 -3.28 1.90 -14.88
N LEU A 14 -4.09 1.58 -15.90
CA LEU A 14 -3.86 2.03 -17.26
C LEU A 14 -4.84 3.15 -17.62
N GLU A 15 -4.30 4.31 -17.96
CA GLU A 15 -5.07 5.46 -18.42
C GLU A 15 -5.05 5.54 -19.95
N ALA A 16 -6.23 5.68 -20.56
CA ALA A 16 -6.39 5.90 -21.98
C ALA A 16 -6.99 7.29 -22.25
N PHE A 17 -6.38 8.03 -23.19
CA PHE A 17 -6.86 9.36 -23.58
C PHE A 17 -7.50 9.34 -24.97
N ASN A 18 -8.79 9.72 -25.04
CA ASN A 18 -9.54 9.85 -26.29
C ASN A 18 -9.50 11.31 -26.81
N THR A 19 -8.99 11.50 -28.02
CA THR A 19 -8.81 12.85 -28.62
C THR A 19 -10.11 13.43 -29.20
N THR A 20 -11.07 12.59 -29.59
CA THR A 20 -12.34 13.02 -30.22
C THR A 20 -13.32 13.58 -29.20
N SER A 21 -13.32 13.05 -27.98
CA SER A 21 -14.23 13.49 -26.90
C SER A 21 -13.54 14.28 -25.78
N TYR A 22 -12.22 14.43 -25.81
CA TYR A 22 -11.41 14.99 -24.70
C TYR A 22 -11.70 14.33 -23.34
N THR A 23 -12.10 13.05 -23.35
CA THR A 23 -12.46 12.29 -22.15
C THR A 23 -11.36 11.30 -21.80
N LYS A 24 -11.03 11.23 -20.50
CA LYS A 24 -10.13 10.24 -19.91
C LYS A 24 -10.94 9.01 -19.50
N PHE A 25 -10.46 7.83 -19.87
CA PHE A 25 -11.04 6.55 -19.44
C PHE A 25 -9.98 5.74 -18.69
N ASP A 26 -10.34 5.26 -17.51
CA ASP A 26 -9.49 4.38 -16.71
C ASP A 26 -9.81 2.93 -17.06
N ILE A 27 -8.79 2.22 -17.55
CA ILE A 27 -8.88 0.80 -17.90
C ILE A 27 -8.19 0.03 -16.79
N LYS A 28 -8.94 -0.89 -16.18
CA LYS A 28 -8.40 -1.78 -15.15
C LYS A 28 -7.55 -2.87 -15.82
N CYS A 29 -6.27 -2.62 -15.97
CA CYS A 29 -5.30 -3.57 -16.49
C CYS A 29 -4.19 -3.83 -15.46
N ARG A 30 -3.83 -5.12 -15.28
CA ARG A 30 -2.56 -5.51 -14.67
C ARG A 30 -1.45 -5.01 -15.60
N CYS A 31 -0.69 -3.99 -15.21
CA CYS A 31 0.18 -3.26 -16.12
C CYS A 31 1.34 -4.10 -16.73
N CYS A 32 1.62 -5.31 -16.23
CA CYS A 32 2.51 -6.26 -16.90
C CYS A 32 1.86 -7.15 -17.98
N ALA A 33 0.54 -7.10 -18.16
CA ALA A 33 -0.21 -7.93 -19.13
C ALA A 33 -0.87 -7.13 -20.26
N CYS A 34 -0.56 -5.82 -20.42
CA CYS A 34 -1.06 -4.99 -21.53
C CYS A 34 -0.46 -5.35 -22.90
N ALA A 35 -0.09 -6.61 -23.13
CA ALA A 35 0.37 -7.10 -24.42
C ALA A 35 -0.78 -7.33 -25.42
N GLU A 36 -2.05 -7.26 -25.00
CA GLU A 36 -3.19 -7.46 -25.91
C GLU A 36 -4.13 -6.24 -25.96
N LEU A 37 -3.57 -5.14 -26.49
CA LEU A 37 -4.32 -4.08 -27.19
C LEU A 37 -5.17 -4.59 -28.38
N SER A 38 -5.14 -5.89 -28.68
CA SER A 38 -5.78 -6.54 -29.82
C SER A 38 -7.31 -6.71 -29.68
N SER A 39 -7.90 -6.41 -28.52
CA SER A 39 -9.36 -6.47 -28.30
C SER A 39 -10.09 -5.16 -28.64
N PHE A 40 -9.39 -4.03 -28.66
CA PHE A 40 -9.94 -2.74 -29.09
C PHE A 40 -9.80 -2.55 -30.62
N LYS A 41 -10.36 -3.47 -31.41
CA LYS A 41 -10.27 -3.47 -32.90
C LYS A 41 -10.97 -2.32 -33.62
N ASN A 42 -11.60 -1.38 -32.90
CA ASN A 42 -12.28 -0.21 -33.45
C ASN A 42 -12.00 1.08 -32.65
N LEU A 43 -10.76 1.32 -32.19
CA LEU A 43 -10.38 2.65 -31.68
C LEU A 43 -9.31 3.30 -32.55
N THR A 44 -9.77 4.09 -33.50
CA THR A 44 -8.95 5.10 -34.20
C THR A 44 -8.62 6.31 -33.32
N ASP A 45 -9.13 6.38 -32.08
CA ASP A 45 -9.22 7.62 -31.29
C ASP A 45 -8.37 7.63 -30.00
N ILE A 46 -7.71 6.53 -29.64
CA ILE A 46 -6.77 6.51 -28.50
C ILE A 46 -5.40 6.99 -28.95
N LYS A 47 -4.94 8.09 -28.36
CA LYS A 47 -3.67 8.75 -28.74
C LYS A 47 -2.45 8.20 -28.01
N TYR A 48 -2.60 7.86 -26.74
CA TYR A 48 -1.54 7.26 -25.93
C TYR A 48 -2.15 6.48 -24.77
N LEU A 49 -1.44 5.43 -24.35
CA LEU A 49 -1.70 4.66 -23.14
C LEU A 49 -0.63 5.03 -22.12
N LYS A 50 -1.04 5.35 -20.90
CA LYS A 50 -0.13 5.62 -19.79
C LYS A 50 -0.40 4.63 -18.68
N CYS A 51 0.63 3.91 -18.24
CA CYS A 51 0.55 3.16 -17.00
C CYS A 51 0.97 4.07 -15.85
N GLU A 52 0.08 4.25 -14.89
CA GLU A 52 0.37 4.95 -13.65
C GLU A 52 0.36 3.93 -12.52
N THR A 53 1.44 3.91 -11.73
CA THR A 53 1.51 3.11 -10.50
C THR A 53 1.30 4.03 -9.31
N GLU A 54 0.50 3.58 -8.36
CA GLU A 54 0.29 4.31 -7.11
C GLU A 54 1.62 4.50 -6.36
N ARG A 55 1.76 5.63 -5.65
CA ARG A 55 2.94 5.89 -4.83
C ARG A 55 3.12 4.80 -3.76
N ALA A 56 2.02 4.37 -3.18
CA ALA A 56 1.92 3.21 -2.32
C ALA A 56 1.74 1.94 -3.17
N ASN A 57 2.82 1.21 -3.41
CA ASN A 57 2.78 -0.05 -4.17
C ASN A 57 3.65 -1.13 -3.52
N PHE A 58 3.53 -2.35 -4.05
CA PHE A 58 4.23 -3.54 -3.58
C PHE A 58 5.10 -4.18 -4.67
N ASP A 59 5.52 -3.41 -5.69
CA ASP A 59 6.22 -3.94 -6.87
C ASP A 59 7.68 -4.30 -6.58
N SER A 60 8.32 -3.55 -5.68
CA SER A 60 9.70 -3.75 -5.28
C SER A 60 9.84 -3.72 -3.77
N LEU A 61 10.90 -4.32 -3.24
CA LEU A 61 11.12 -4.37 -1.79
C LEU A 61 11.23 -2.97 -1.15
N PRO A 62 11.96 -1.99 -1.72
CA PRO A 62 11.99 -0.63 -1.16
C PRO A 62 10.63 0.07 -1.19
N ALA A 63 9.88 -0.07 -2.28
CA ALA A 63 8.54 0.51 -2.38
C ALA A 63 7.56 -0.13 -1.39
N ALA A 64 7.57 -1.46 -1.27
CA ALA A 64 6.75 -2.19 -0.32
C ALA A 64 7.08 -1.80 1.14
N LEU A 65 8.36 -1.58 1.47
CA LEU A 65 8.76 -1.13 2.80
C LEU A 65 8.23 0.28 3.11
N LEU A 66 8.30 1.19 2.14
CA LEU A 66 7.76 2.54 2.30
C LEU A 66 6.24 2.52 2.47
N THR A 67 5.54 1.72 1.66
CA THR A 67 4.08 1.53 1.78
C THR A 67 3.69 0.94 3.13
N VAL A 68 4.44 -0.07 3.61
CA VAL A 68 4.22 -0.62 4.96
C VAL A 68 4.47 0.47 6.00
N PHE A 69 5.57 1.21 5.90
CA PHE A 69 5.87 2.31 6.83
C PHE A 69 4.73 3.35 6.88
N GLN A 70 4.20 3.76 5.73
CA GLN A 70 3.03 4.64 5.64
C GLN A 70 1.79 4.07 6.36
N ILE A 71 1.53 2.76 6.21
CA ILE A 71 0.45 2.10 6.95
C ILE A 71 0.72 2.12 8.47
N LEU A 72 1.97 1.95 8.89
CA LEU A 72 2.36 1.98 10.31
C LEU A 72 2.21 3.36 10.94
N THR A 73 2.46 4.44 10.19
CA THR A 73 2.23 5.80 10.66
C THR A 73 0.75 6.20 10.69
N GLN A 74 -0.15 5.30 10.27
CA GLN A 74 -1.59 5.55 10.15
C GLN A 74 -1.91 6.70 9.18
N GLU A 75 -1.04 6.94 8.20
CA GLU A 75 -1.23 7.97 7.18
C GLU A 75 -1.81 7.33 5.92
N ASP A 76 -3.01 7.75 5.51
CA ASP A 76 -3.72 7.27 4.30
C ASP A 76 -3.79 5.74 4.15
N TRP A 77 -3.71 4.99 5.27
CA TRP A 77 -3.76 3.53 5.28
C TRP A 77 -5.09 2.97 4.75
N ASN A 78 -6.17 3.72 4.92
CA ASN A 78 -7.50 3.38 4.40
C ASN A 78 -7.49 3.37 2.87
N GLU A 79 -6.84 4.35 2.23
CA GLU A 79 -6.74 4.43 0.78
C GLU A 79 -5.97 3.23 0.23
N VAL A 80 -4.82 2.90 0.83
CA VAL A 80 -4.02 1.73 0.46
C VAL A 80 -4.81 0.43 0.64
N LEU A 81 -5.60 0.32 1.71
CA LEU A 81 -6.47 -0.83 1.97
C LEU A 81 -7.58 -0.94 0.92
N TYR A 82 -8.29 0.15 0.63
CA TYR A 82 -9.37 0.15 -0.35
C TYR A 82 -8.84 -0.13 -1.75
N ASN A 83 -7.71 0.46 -2.13
CA ASN A 83 -7.06 0.18 -3.41
C ASN A 83 -6.63 -1.28 -3.47
N GLY A 84 -6.01 -1.82 -2.41
CA GLY A 84 -5.68 -3.23 -2.30
C GLY A 84 -6.90 -4.15 -2.47
N MET A 85 -8.03 -3.84 -1.85
CA MET A 85 -9.29 -4.59 -1.99
C MET A 85 -9.86 -4.53 -3.40
N GLU A 86 -9.81 -3.34 -4.01
CA GLU A 86 -10.34 -3.11 -5.35
C GLU A 86 -9.50 -3.82 -6.42
N LYS A 87 -8.17 -3.82 -6.28
CA LYS A 87 -7.25 -4.39 -7.29
C LYS A 87 -7.05 -5.89 -7.15
N THR A 88 -7.07 -6.47 -5.94
CA THR A 88 -6.89 -7.92 -5.74
C THR A 88 -8.19 -8.64 -5.38
N SER A 89 -8.66 -8.47 -4.15
CA SER A 89 -9.81 -9.19 -3.61
C SER A 89 -10.24 -8.54 -2.28
N PRO A 90 -11.53 -8.57 -1.91
CA PRO A 90 -11.97 -8.09 -0.59
C PRO A 90 -11.28 -8.77 0.60
N TRP A 91 -10.81 -10.02 0.43
CA TRP A 91 -10.08 -10.75 1.47
C TRP A 91 -8.70 -10.15 1.79
N SER A 92 -8.15 -9.30 0.93
CA SER A 92 -6.88 -8.61 1.18
C SER A 92 -6.97 -7.64 2.37
N ALA A 93 -8.18 -7.18 2.73
CA ALA A 93 -8.40 -6.37 3.92
C ALA A 93 -7.86 -7.04 5.20
N LEU A 94 -7.98 -8.37 5.31
CA LEU A 94 -7.48 -9.11 6.47
C LEU A 94 -5.96 -9.03 6.61
N TYR A 95 -5.22 -8.95 5.49
CA TYR A 95 -3.78 -8.76 5.52
C TYR A 95 -3.41 -7.40 6.12
N PHE A 96 -4.03 -6.32 5.63
CA PHE A 96 -3.75 -4.97 6.11
C PHE A 96 -4.18 -4.76 7.56
N ILE A 97 -5.38 -5.20 7.92
CA ILE A 97 -5.88 -5.12 9.30
C ILE A 97 -5.03 -5.95 10.26
N GLY A 98 -4.65 -7.18 9.86
CA GLY A 98 -3.76 -8.02 10.66
C GLY A 98 -2.38 -7.38 10.87
N LEU A 99 -1.82 -6.76 9.82
CA LEU A 99 -0.54 -6.05 9.90
C LEU A 99 -0.60 -4.87 10.89
N ILE A 100 -1.66 -4.07 10.84
CA ILE A 100 -1.88 -2.95 11.76
C ILE A 100 -1.98 -3.44 13.21
N ILE A 101 -2.78 -4.49 13.46
CA ILE A 101 -2.96 -5.04 14.82
C ILE A 101 -1.62 -5.55 15.39
N ILE A 102 -0.88 -6.34 14.60
CA ILE A 102 0.40 -6.89 15.04
C ILE A 102 1.40 -5.77 15.35
N CYS A 103 1.50 -4.77 14.47
CA CYS A 103 2.42 -3.65 14.73
C CYS A 103 2.00 -2.78 15.90
N TYR A 104 0.71 -2.50 16.06
CA TYR A 104 0.22 -1.74 17.21
C TYR A 104 0.55 -2.45 18.53
N TYR A 105 0.37 -3.77 18.59
CA TYR A 105 0.74 -4.56 19.76
C TYR A 105 2.24 -4.48 20.07
N ILE A 106 3.10 -4.58 19.04
CA ILE A 106 4.55 -4.43 19.20
C ILE A 106 4.90 -3.03 19.70
N LEU A 107 4.35 -1.97 19.10
CA LEU A 107 4.62 -0.58 19.48
C LEU A 107 4.21 -0.29 20.93
N VAL A 108 3.04 -0.77 21.35
CA VAL A 108 2.57 -0.59 22.74
C VAL A 108 3.47 -1.32 23.71
N ASN A 109 3.89 -2.56 23.42
CA ASN A 109 4.79 -3.30 24.31
C ASN A 109 6.17 -2.64 24.41
N LEU A 110 6.70 -2.10 23.29
CA LEU A 110 7.95 -1.34 23.31
C LEU A 110 7.82 -0.05 24.12
N LEU A 111 6.69 0.66 23.98
CA LEU A 111 6.42 1.88 24.75
C LEU A 111 6.30 1.58 26.25
N ILE A 112 5.57 0.52 26.62
CA ILE A 112 5.43 0.09 28.02
C ILE A 112 6.79 -0.23 28.61
N ALA A 113 7.66 -0.95 27.89
CA ALA A 113 9.00 -1.28 28.37
C ALA A 113 9.82 -0.02 28.68
N ILE A 114 9.88 0.93 27.74
CA ILE A 114 10.60 2.20 27.92
C ILE A 114 10.01 3.02 29.07
N PHE A 115 8.68 3.07 29.17
CA PHE A 115 7.98 3.78 30.23
C PHE A 115 8.31 3.21 31.61
N VAL A 116 8.32 1.89 31.76
CA VAL A 116 8.66 1.21 33.02
C VAL A 116 10.12 1.45 33.41
N GLU A 117 11.05 1.38 32.47
CA GLU A 117 12.47 1.68 32.71
C GLU A 117 12.66 3.13 33.17
N GLY A 118 11.90 4.07 32.57
CA GLY A 118 11.91 5.48 32.95
C GLY A 118 11.58 5.72 34.41
N PHE A 119 10.50 5.13 34.94
CA PHE A 119 10.14 5.29 36.36
C PHE A 119 10.99 4.46 37.33
N SER A 120 11.50 3.30 36.88
CA SER A 120 12.35 2.46 37.75
C SER A 120 13.67 3.16 38.07
N ASN A 121 14.22 3.93 37.11
CA ASN A 121 15.45 4.68 37.31
C ASN A 121 15.30 5.90 38.26
N GLU A 122 14.09 6.41 38.49
CA GLU A 122 13.84 7.53 39.41
C GLU A 122 13.73 7.08 40.88
N GLY A 123 13.59 5.77 41.16
CA GLY A 123 13.41 5.22 42.51
C GLY A 123 14.68 4.67 43.18
N GLU A 124 15.80 4.57 42.47
CA GLU A 124 17.04 3.96 42.97
C GLU A 124 18.06 4.97 43.56
N ASP A 125 17.77 6.27 43.53
CA ASP A 125 18.63 7.32 44.09
C ASP A 125 18.47 7.54 45.61
N GLU A 126 17.74 6.67 46.33
CA GLU A 126 17.62 6.76 47.79
C GLU A 126 18.80 6.01 48.47
N PRO A 127 19.75 6.71 49.12
CA PRO A 127 20.90 6.05 49.74
C PRO A 127 20.46 5.19 50.94
N PRO A 128 21.04 3.99 51.13
CA PRO A 128 20.70 3.13 52.26
C PRO A 128 21.09 3.79 53.59
N SER A 129 20.13 3.86 54.52
CA SER A 129 20.23 4.41 55.88
C SER A 129 21.05 3.53 56.83
#